data_AF-A0A6V7KZT5-F1
#
_entry.id   AF-A0A6V7KZT5-F1
#
_cell.length_a   1.000
_cell.length_b   1.000
_cell.length_c   1.000
_cell.angle_alpha   90.00
_cell.angle_beta   90.00
_cell.angle_gamma   90.00
#
_symmetry.space_group_name_H-M   'P 1'
#
loop_
_entity.id
_entity.type
_entity.pdbx_description
1 polymer ?
#
loop_
_entity_poly.entity_id
_entity_poly.type
_entity_poly.pdbx_seq_one_letter_code
_entity_poly.pdbx_strand_id
1 'polypeptide(L)'
;VRVTRSSLCPGEGHYPYEEGCSETFYKCQRNSRNDLQGFLYKCPENFVYWSVSRRCERATRLPTCFADNDDNNERKRFWERRKNLPIEKTNLSARSLQL
;
A
#
# COMPACT_ATOMS: atom_id res chain seq x y z
N VAL A 1 8.51 20.75 -20.08
CA VAL A 1 8.49 19.72 -19.01
C VAL A 1 7.04 19.42 -18.65
N ARG A 2 6.52 18.22 -18.96
CA ARG A 2 5.18 17.81 -18.50
C ARG A 2 5.31 17.25 -17.09
N VAL A 3 4.96 18.03 -16.08
CA VAL A 3 4.81 17.52 -14.72
C VAL A 3 3.41 16.91 -14.64
N THR A 4 3.29 15.60 -14.81
CA THR A 4 2.05 14.89 -14.48
C THR A 4 1.90 14.98 -12.96
N ARG A 5 1.14 15.96 -12.47
CA ARG A 5 0.70 16.01 -11.07
C ARG A 5 -0.33 14.90 -10.88
N SER A 6 0.12 13.67 -10.67
CA SER A 6 -0.76 12.61 -10.17
C SER A 6 -1.25 13.02 -8.78
N SER A 7 -2.55 13.24 -8.64
CA SER A 7 -3.16 13.50 -7.34
C SER A 7 -3.02 12.24 -6.49
N LEU A 8 -2.39 12.36 -5.31
CA LEU A 8 -2.24 11.24 -4.36
C LEU A 8 -3.58 10.58 -3.99
N CYS A 9 -4.63 11.40 -3.91
CA CYS A 9 -6.00 10.97 -3.65
C CYS A 9 -6.92 11.54 -4.74
N PRO A 10 -7.20 10.81 -5.84
CA PRO A 10 -8.20 11.24 -6.82
C PRO A 10 -9.63 11.10 -6.28
N GLY A 11 -9.84 10.30 -5.23
CA GLY A 11 -11.11 10.10 -4.54
C GLY A 11 -10.91 9.32 -3.25
N GLU A 12 -12.00 8.88 -2.62
CA GLU A 12 -11.91 7.93 -1.50
C GLU A 12 -11.38 6.57 -1.98
N GLY A 13 -10.70 5.84 -1.09
CA GLY A 13 -10.17 4.51 -1.36
C GLY A 13 -8.67 4.40 -1.13
N HIS A 14 -8.06 3.39 -1.77
CA HIS A 14 -6.68 3.00 -1.54
C HIS A 14 -5.86 3.20 -2.82
N TYR A 15 -4.73 3.92 -2.71
CA TYR A 15 -3.90 4.31 -3.83
C TYR A 15 -2.43 3.95 -3.60
N PRO A 16 -1.67 3.64 -4.67
CA PRO A 16 -0.27 3.28 -4.56
C PRO A 16 0.57 4.41 -3.97
N TYR A 17 1.45 4.05 -3.03
CA TYR A 17 2.57 4.92 -2.65
C TYR A 17 3.64 4.94 -3.75
N GLU A 18 3.88 3.78 -4.34
CA GLU A 18 4.77 3.53 -5.47
C GLU A 18 4.04 2.62 -6.48
N GLU A 19 4.33 2.79 -7.76
CA GLU A 19 3.77 1.95 -8.82
C GLU A 19 4.18 0.47 -8.61
N GLY A 20 3.30 -0.45 -9.00
CA GLY A 20 3.53 -1.88 -8.79
C GLY A 20 3.14 -2.34 -7.38
N CYS A 21 4.13 -2.78 -6.60
CA CYS A 21 3.96 -3.38 -5.28
C CYS A 21 4.74 -2.62 -4.21
N SER A 22 4.11 -2.34 -3.07
CA SER A 22 4.73 -1.64 -1.95
C SER A 22 4.14 -2.13 -0.64
N GLU A 23 4.89 -2.14 0.45
CA GLU A 23 4.31 -2.48 1.76
C GLU A 23 3.40 -1.36 2.27
N THR A 24 3.49 -0.15 1.69
CA THR A 24 2.73 1.04 2.09
C THR A 24 1.89 1.61 0.97
N PHE A 25 0.82 2.27 1.35
CA PHE A 25 -0.15 2.85 0.41
C PHE A 25 -0.85 4.05 1.05
N TYR A 26 -1.50 4.86 0.21
CA TYR A 26 -2.34 5.96 0.66
C TYR A 26 -3.77 5.49 0.86
N LYS A 27 -4.30 5.68 2.06
CA LYS A 27 -5.72 5.55 2.38
C LYS A 27 -6.36 6.92 2.35
N CYS A 28 -7.25 7.15 1.40
CA CYS A 28 -7.94 8.41 1.22
C CYS A 28 -9.39 8.26 1.70
N GLN A 29 -9.82 9.14 2.60
CA GLN A 29 -11.16 9.13 3.18
C GLN A 29 -11.63 10.57 3.43
N ARG A 30 -12.93 10.83 3.36
CA ARG A 30 -13.47 12.14 3.70
C ARG A 30 -13.64 12.31 5.20
N ASN A 31 -13.34 13.50 5.69
CA ASN A 31 -13.63 13.90 7.06
C ASN A 31 -15.11 14.31 7.21
N SER A 32 -15.52 14.70 8.42
CA SER A 32 -16.89 15.18 8.71
C SER A 32 -17.27 16.47 7.97
N ARG A 33 -16.30 17.21 7.43
CA ARG A 33 -16.48 18.42 6.64
C ARG A 33 -16.47 18.13 5.13
N ASN A 34 -16.48 16.85 4.75
CA ASN A 34 -16.42 16.39 3.36
C ASN A 34 -15.07 16.66 2.65
N ASP A 35 -14.02 17.05 3.37
CA ASP A 35 -12.68 17.21 2.80
C ASP A 35 -12.00 15.85 2.61
N LEU A 36 -11.39 15.62 1.44
CA LEU A 36 -10.65 14.40 1.17
C LEU A 36 -9.27 14.44 1.85
N GLN A 37 -9.00 13.49 2.74
CA GLN A 37 -7.74 13.38 3.48
C GLN A 37 -7.03 12.07 3.15
N GLY A 38 -5.74 12.15 2.85
CA GLY A 38 -4.86 11.01 2.58
C GLY A 38 -4.00 10.67 3.80
N PHE A 39 -3.97 9.39 4.16
CA PHE A 39 -3.17 8.86 5.26
C PHE A 39 -2.24 7.77 4.74
N LEU A 40 -1.00 7.74 5.23
CA LEU A 40 -0.06 6.68 4.87
C LEU A 40 -0.28 5.47 5.79
N TYR A 41 -0.55 4.31 5.19
CA TYR A 41 -0.78 3.04 5.88
C TYR A 41 0.23 2.01 5.41
N LYS A 42 0.43 0.96 6.22
CA LYS A 42 1.18 -0.24 5.81
C LYS A 42 0.30 -1.48 5.81
N CYS A 43 0.59 -2.40 4.91
CA CYS A 43 0.03 -3.73 4.93
C CYS A 43 0.54 -4.52 6.15
N PRO A 44 -0.24 -5.50 6.64
CA PRO A 44 0.22 -6.40 7.68
C PRO A 44 1.36 -7.29 7.17
N GLU A 45 2.04 -7.94 8.11
CA GLU A 45 3.13 -8.87 7.80
C GLU A 45 2.68 -9.95 6.80
N ASN A 46 3.55 -10.29 5.83
CA ASN A 46 3.28 -11.22 4.72
C ASN A 46 2.24 -10.73 3.68
N PHE A 47 1.85 -9.46 3.73
CA PHE A 47 1.04 -8.83 2.71
C PHE A 47 1.78 -7.65 2.07
N VAL A 48 1.48 -7.39 0.80
CA VAL A 48 2.00 -6.27 0.02
C VAL A 48 0.83 -5.57 -0.65
N TYR A 49 0.82 -4.24 -0.66
CA TYR A 49 -0.18 -3.50 -1.43
C TYR A 49 0.13 -3.66 -2.91
N TRP A 50 -0.88 -4.07 -3.68
CA TRP A 50 -0.75 -4.21 -5.12
C TRP A 50 -1.62 -3.15 -5.82
N SER A 51 -0.98 -2.28 -6.60
CA SER A 51 -1.64 -1.18 -7.33
C SER A 51 -2.76 -1.66 -8.26
N VAL A 52 -2.67 -2.89 -8.77
CA VAL A 52 -3.69 -3.48 -9.66
C VAL A 52 -4.96 -3.84 -8.90
N SER A 53 -4.87 -4.59 -7.80
CA SER A 53 -6.05 -4.99 -7.01
C SER A 53 -6.48 -3.94 -5.98
N ARG A 54 -5.67 -2.88 -5.80
CA ARG A 54 -5.84 -1.75 -4.87
C ARG A 54 -6.09 -2.19 -3.43
N ARG A 55 -5.42 -3.25 -2.99
CA ARG A 55 -5.54 -3.83 -1.64
C ARG A 55 -4.25 -4.50 -1.23
N CYS A 56 -4.16 -4.87 0.05
CA CYS A 56 -3.07 -5.69 0.54
C CYS A 56 -3.29 -7.15 0.12
N GLU A 57 -2.45 -7.64 -0.78
CA GLU A 57 -2.44 -9.02 -1.26
C GLU A 57 -1.42 -9.85 -0.48
N ARG A 58 -1.69 -11.15 -0.32
CA ARG A 58 -0.69 -12.08 0.23
C ARG A 58 0.52 -12.11 -0.68
N ALA A 59 1.69 -11.82 -0.14
CA ALA A 59 2.90 -11.67 -0.93
C ALA A 59 3.30 -12.97 -1.65
N THR A 60 2.97 -14.14 -1.07
CA THR A 60 3.15 -15.46 -1.70
C THR A 60 2.33 -15.68 -2.98
N ARG A 61 1.30 -14.86 -3.24
CA ARG A 61 0.53 -14.89 -4.50
C ARG A 61 1.06 -13.95 -5.56
N LEU A 62 2.03 -13.10 -5.20
CA LEU A 62 2.66 -12.15 -6.09
C LEU A 62 4.18 -12.42 -6.10
N PRO A 63 4.65 -13.50 -6.76
CA PRO A 63 6.06 -13.87 -6.76
C PRO A 63 6.97 -12.73 -7.24
N THR A 64 6.51 -11.93 -8.19
CA THR A 64 7.22 -10.75 -8.72
C THR A 64 7.37 -9.61 -7.70
N CYS A 65 6.57 -9.61 -6.63
CA CYS A 65 6.63 -8.62 -5.55
C CYS A 65 7.37 -9.13 -4.32
N PHE A 66 7.67 -10.44 -4.28
CA PHE A 66 8.37 -11.11 -3.19
C PHE A 66 9.80 -11.53 -3.57
N ALA A 67 10.13 -11.49 -4.86
CA ALA A 67 11.49 -11.63 -5.37
C ALA A 67 12.20 -10.28 -5.27
N ASP A 68 12.75 -9.97 -4.10
CA ASP A 68 13.99 -9.20 -3.92
C ASP A 68 14.28 -9.06 -2.43
N ASN A 69 14.85 -10.13 -1.87
CA ASN A 69 15.68 -10.06 -0.67
C ASN A 69 17.08 -9.56 -1.07
N ASP A 70 17.19 -8.40 -1.74
CA ASP A 70 18.47 -7.74 -1.91
C ASP A 70 18.77 -6.94 -0.63
N ASP A 71 19.70 -7.47 0.16
CA ASP A 71 20.07 -7.06 1.51
C ASP A 71 20.96 -5.78 1.52
N ASN A 72 20.82 -4.91 0.51
CA ASN A 72 21.57 -3.67 0.38
C ASN A 72 20.83 -2.47 1.01
N ASN A 73 21.00 -2.39 2.33
CA ASN A 73 21.01 -1.27 3.31
C ASN A 73 20.48 0.15 2.98
N GLU A 74 19.44 0.34 2.15
CA GLU A 74 18.65 1.59 2.13
C GLU A 74 17.16 1.35 2.42
N ARG A 75 16.54 0.33 1.81
CA ARG A 75 15.14 -0.06 2.10
C ARG A 75 14.94 -0.40 3.58
N LYS A 76 15.89 -1.09 4.22
CA LYS A 76 15.85 -1.46 5.65
C LYS A 76 15.81 -0.24 6.59
N ARG A 77 16.61 0.79 6.32
CA ARG A 77 16.62 2.06 7.10
C ARG A 77 15.34 2.85 6.91
N PHE A 78 14.80 2.77 5.70
CA PHE A 78 13.54 3.37 5.35
C PHE A 78 12.37 2.68 6.11
N TRP A 79 12.40 1.34 6.26
CA TRP A 79 11.42 0.57 7.04
C TRP A 79 11.43 0.85 8.55
N GLU A 80 12.60 1.04 9.16
CA GLU A 80 12.69 1.44 10.58
C GLU A 80 11.96 2.77 10.86
N ARG A 81 11.96 3.71 9.91
CA ARG A 81 11.22 4.99 10.03
C ARG A 81 9.71 4.83 9.89
N ARG A 82 9.24 3.82 9.15
CA ARG A 82 7.80 3.54 8.94
C ARG A 82 7.20 2.57 9.96
N LYS A 83 7.95 2.17 11.01
CA LYS A 83 7.47 1.26 12.05
C LYS A 83 6.17 1.74 12.72
N ASN A 84 6.03 3.07 12.88
CA ASN A 84 4.89 3.72 13.52
C ASN A 84 3.67 3.95 12.61
N LEU A 85 3.70 3.51 11.34
CA LEU A 85 2.53 3.63 10.48
C LEU A 85 1.40 2.69 10.92
N PRO A 86 0.14 3.15 10.81
CA PRO A 86 -1.01 2.30 11.08
C PRO A 86 -1.07 1.12 10.10
N ILE A 87 -1.44 -0.04 10.64
CA ILE A 87 -1.57 -1.28 9.88
C ILE A 87 -2.99 -1.37 9.32
N GLU A 88 -3.10 -1.68 8.03
CA GLU A 88 -4.37 -2.00 7.37
C GLU A 88 -4.93 -3.33 7.89
N LYS A 89 -6.20 -3.33 8.25
CA LYS A 89 -6.88 -4.48 8.86
C LYS A 89 -8.10 -4.93 8.08
N THR A 90 -8.62 -4.11 7.17
CA THR A 90 -9.89 -4.38 6.49
C THR A 90 -9.70 -4.70 5.02
N ASN A 91 -8.84 -3.97 4.30
CA ASN A 91 -8.65 -4.17 2.86
C ASN A 91 -7.55 -5.21 2.55
N LEU A 92 -7.76 -6.44 3.03
CA LEU A 92 -6.83 -7.57 2.90
C LEU A 92 -7.41 -8.64 1.96
N SER A 93 -6.54 -9.29 1.18
CA SER A 93 -6.91 -10.47 0.39
C SER A 93 -7.06 -11.71 1.30
N ALA A 94 -8.21 -11.90 1.95
CA ALA A 94 -8.55 -13.22 2.51
C ALA A 94 -8.70 -14.24 1.35
N ARG A 95 -8.23 -15.49 1.48
CA ARG A 95 -8.57 -16.54 0.48
C ARG A 95 -9.90 -17.19 0.87
N SER A 96 -10.67 -17.55 -0.15
CA SER A 96 -11.79 -18.50 -0.15
C SER A 96 -13.11 -18.06 0.51
N LEU A 97 -14.06 -17.58 -0.28
CA LEU A 97 -15.18 -18.49 -0.53
C LEU A 97 -14.65 -19.49 -1.56
N GLN A 98 -14.21 -20.64 -1.09
CA GLN A 98 -14.27 -21.85 -1.90
C GLN A 98 -15.75 -22.03 -2.21
N LEU A 99 -16.12 -21.92 -3.48
CA LEU A 99 -17.21 -22.74 -4.00
C LEU A 99 -16.60 -24.08 -4.40
#